data_AF-X6DXC4-F1
#
_entry.id   AF-X6DXC4-F1
#
_cell.length_a   1.000
_cell.length_b   1.000
_cell.length_c   1.000
_cell.angle_alpha   90.00
_cell.angle_beta   90.00
_cell.angle_gamma   90.00
#
_symmetry.space_group_name_H-M   'P 1'
#
loop_
_entity.id
_entity.type
_entity.pdbx_description
1 polymer ?
#
loop_
_entity_poly.entity_id
_entity_poly.type
_entity_poly.pdbx_seq_one_letter_code
_entity_poly.pdbx_strand_id
1 'polypeptide(L)'
;MRSDAGTTEEDASLVVAPLSHGAGVHQLTQVARGAKTVLLATDRFDIEAAWALIEKWRITNIFTVPTILKLLIEHPAVDRYDHTSLRYVIYAGAPMYRTGQEQALAKLGPVLVQYFGLGEVTEDHDYSSVSHRPLQSLRGRCPSNRALWSPRVGKQERLHVETGSPGILQQKAMI
;
A
#
# COMPACT_ATOMS: atom_id res chain seq x y z
N MET A 1 4.16 0.64 -19.96
CA MET A 1 3.76 0.77 -18.55
C MET A 1 2.60 1.74 -18.51
N ARG A 2 1.39 1.26 -18.21
CA ARG A 2 0.16 2.06 -18.20
C ARG A 2 0.21 3.02 -16.99
N SER A 3 -0.06 4.30 -17.21
CA SER A 3 0.17 5.39 -16.24
C SER A 3 -1.11 5.95 -15.61
N ASP A 4 -2.21 5.22 -15.77
CA ASP A 4 -3.52 5.41 -15.16
C ASP A 4 -3.46 5.08 -13.66
N ALA A 5 -3.33 6.13 -12.84
CA ALA A 5 -3.23 6.06 -11.38
C ALA A 5 -4.58 5.81 -10.68
N GLY A 6 -5.39 4.88 -11.19
CA GLY A 6 -6.72 4.59 -10.67
C GLY A 6 -7.20 3.17 -10.88
N THR A 7 -8.20 2.77 -10.10
CA THR A 7 -9.00 1.55 -10.32
C THR A 7 -10.01 1.78 -11.44
N THR A 8 -10.13 0.78 -12.30
CA THR A 8 -10.99 0.69 -13.48
C THR A 8 -11.84 -0.58 -13.44
N GLU A 9 -12.76 -0.73 -14.37
CA GLU A 9 -13.54 -1.96 -14.60
C GLU A 9 -12.68 -3.14 -15.11
N GLU A 10 -11.48 -2.89 -15.63
CA GLU A 10 -10.52 -3.94 -16.01
C GLU A 10 -9.78 -4.54 -14.78
N ASP A 11 -9.87 -3.92 -13.61
CA ASP A 11 -9.16 -4.35 -12.40
C ASP A 11 -9.84 -5.50 -11.65
N ALA A 12 -9.04 -6.19 -10.83
CA ALA A 12 -9.51 -7.20 -9.90
C ALA A 12 -8.85 -7.04 -8.53
N SER A 13 -9.65 -7.06 -7.47
CA SER A 13 -9.22 -6.92 -6.08
C SER A 13 -9.48 -8.21 -5.31
N LEU A 14 -8.49 -8.70 -4.56
CA LEU A 14 -8.64 -9.87 -3.68
C LEU A 14 -8.78 -9.42 -2.22
N VAL A 15 -9.88 -9.85 -1.59
CA VAL A 15 -10.15 -9.59 -0.18
C VAL A 15 -9.38 -10.60 0.68
N VAL A 16 -8.32 -10.13 1.34
CA VAL A 16 -7.52 -10.91 2.30
C VAL A 16 -7.68 -10.44 3.75
N ALA A 17 -8.29 -9.27 3.98
CA ALA A 17 -8.49 -8.67 5.29
C ALA A 17 -9.99 -8.53 5.63
N PRO A 18 -10.39 -8.52 6.92
CA PRO A 18 -11.81 -8.45 7.31
C PRO A 18 -12.51 -7.18 6.81
N LEU A 19 -13.59 -7.36 6.04
CA LEU A 19 -14.40 -6.26 5.47
C LEU A 19 -15.11 -5.38 6.52
N SER A 20 -15.13 -5.78 7.79
CA SER A 20 -15.65 -4.98 8.92
C SER A 20 -14.72 -3.84 9.35
N HIS A 21 -13.51 -3.76 8.79
CA HIS A 21 -12.50 -2.73 9.08
C HIS A 21 -12.16 -1.97 7.79
N GLY A 22 -11.05 -1.23 7.73
CA GLY A 22 -10.66 -0.39 6.57
C GLY A 22 -10.65 -1.12 5.21
N ALA A 23 -10.47 -2.44 5.19
CA ALA A 23 -10.62 -3.24 3.98
C ALA A 23 -11.99 -3.10 3.30
N GLY A 24 -13.06 -2.93 4.09
CA GLY A 24 -14.41 -2.70 3.58
C GLY A 24 -14.54 -1.36 2.85
N VAL A 25 -13.95 -0.29 3.37
CA VAL A 25 -14.01 1.04 2.76
C VAL A 25 -13.19 1.07 1.46
N HIS A 26 -12.00 0.47 1.46
CA HIS A 26 -11.26 0.23 0.22
C HIS A 26 -12.09 -0.57 -0.80
N GLN A 27 -12.84 -1.60 -0.37
CA GLN A 27 -13.68 -2.38 -1.28
C GLN A 27 -14.82 -1.58 -1.91
N LEU A 28 -15.38 -0.57 -1.22
CA LEU A 28 -16.39 0.32 -1.80
C LEU A 28 -15.87 1.04 -3.05
N THR A 29 -14.60 1.46 -3.06
CA THR A 29 -13.99 2.12 -4.22
C THR A 29 -13.86 1.17 -5.42
N GLN A 30 -13.57 -0.11 -5.17
CA GLN A 30 -13.48 -1.16 -6.19
C GLN A 30 -14.85 -1.41 -6.82
N VAL A 31 -15.88 -1.63 -5.97
CA VAL A 31 -17.26 -1.86 -6.41
C VAL A 31 -17.82 -0.64 -7.17
N ALA A 32 -17.57 0.58 -6.70
CA ALA A 32 -17.99 1.82 -7.35
C ALA A 32 -17.29 2.09 -8.70
N ARG A 33 -16.23 1.35 -9.03
CA ARG A 33 -15.56 1.35 -10.35
C ARG A 33 -15.90 0.12 -11.21
N GLY A 34 -16.75 -0.78 -10.72
CA GLY A 34 -17.06 -2.04 -11.41
C GLY A 34 -15.91 -3.06 -11.40
N ALA A 35 -14.86 -2.83 -10.61
CA ALA A 35 -13.73 -3.74 -10.50
C ALA A 35 -14.15 -5.08 -9.87
N LYS A 36 -13.58 -6.17 -10.36
CA LYS A 36 -13.91 -7.52 -9.91
C LYS A 36 -13.51 -7.72 -8.45
N THR A 37 -14.44 -8.14 -7.61
CA THR A 37 -14.16 -8.53 -6.22
C THR A 37 -13.97 -10.04 -6.16
N VAL A 38 -12.81 -10.50 -5.68
CA VAL A 38 -12.50 -11.92 -5.47
C VAL A 38 -12.39 -12.18 -3.96
N LEU A 39 -13.02 -13.26 -3.50
CA LEU A 39 -13.02 -13.70 -2.11
C LEU A 39 -12.32 -15.06 -1.99
N LEU A 40 -11.74 -15.35 -0.83
CA LEU A 40 -11.35 -16.72 -0.47
C LEU A 40 -12.61 -17.58 -0.32
N ALA A 41 -12.50 -18.87 -0.66
CA ALA A 41 -13.61 -19.82 -0.58
C ALA A 41 -13.97 -20.23 0.86
N THR A 42 -13.08 -19.96 1.83
CA THR A 42 -13.22 -20.32 3.23
C THR A 42 -13.11 -19.09 4.13
N ASP A 43 -13.71 -19.21 5.32
CA ASP A 43 -13.57 -18.28 6.44
C ASP A 43 -12.14 -18.21 7.00
N ARG A 44 -11.36 -19.29 6.83
CA ARG A 44 -9.93 -19.35 7.15
C ARG A 44 -9.09 -18.70 6.07
N PHE A 45 -8.10 -17.91 6.50
CA PHE A 45 -7.07 -17.37 5.62
C PHE A 45 -6.09 -18.46 5.18
N ASP A 46 -6.23 -18.90 3.93
CA ASP A 46 -5.31 -19.81 3.25
C ASP A 46 -4.41 -19.01 2.30
N ILE A 47 -3.10 -19.05 2.60
CA ILE A 47 -2.07 -18.30 1.88
C ILE A 47 -1.85 -18.86 0.47
N GLU A 48 -1.91 -20.18 0.30
CA GLU A 48 -1.69 -20.81 -1.00
C GLU A 48 -2.90 -20.60 -1.92
N ALA A 49 -4.12 -20.70 -1.37
CA ALA A 49 -5.34 -20.32 -2.09
C ALA A 49 -5.35 -18.83 -2.48
N ALA A 50 -4.85 -17.93 -1.63
CA ALA A 50 -4.73 -16.51 -1.96
C ALA A 50 -3.80 -16.29 -3.17
N TRP A 51 -2.61 -16.89 -3.17
CA TRP A 51 -1.68 -16.80 -4.30
C TRP A 51 -2.21 -17.45 -5.59
N ALA A 52 -2.87 -18.61 -5.48
CA ALA A 52 -3.52 -19.25 -6.62
C ALA A 52 -4.67 -18.39 -7.21
N LEU A 53 -5.40 -17.65 -6.39
CA LEU A 53 -6.41 -16.68 -6.85
C LEU A 53 -5.76 -15.43 -7.48
N ILE A 54 -4.62 -14.96 -6.97
CA ILE A 54 -3.86 -13.85 -7.55
C ILE A 54 -3.49 -14.14 -9.01
N GLU A 55 -2.88 -15.29 -9.26
CA GLU A 55 -2.54 -15.75 -10.61
C GLU A 55 -3.79 -15.96 -11.48
N LYS A 56 -4.72 -16.81 -11.00
CA LYS A 56 -5.91 -17.22 -11.77
C LYS A 56 -6.78 -16.06 -12.23
N TRP A 57 -6.97 -15.06 -11.37
CA TRP A 57 -7.83 -13.91 -11.66
C TRP A 57 -7.07 -12.67 -12.12
N ARG A 58 -5.74 -12.76 -12.22
CA ARG A 58 -4.83 -11.64 -12.51
C ARG A 58 -5.11 -10.43 -11.62
N ILE A 59 -5.14 -10.67 -10.31
CA ILE A 59 -5.44 -9.64 -9.30
C ILE A 59 -4.47 -8.47 -9.45
N THR A 60 -5.02 -7.27 -9.48
CA THR A 60 -4.27 -6.02 -9.69
C THR A 60 -4.07 -5.24 -8.40
N ASN A 61 -4.92 -5.43 -7.40
CA ASN A 61 -4.74 -4.81 -6.10
C ASN A 61 -5.18 -5.70 -4.92
N ILE A 62 -4.56 -5.50 -3.76
CA ILE A 62 -4.99 -6.04 -2.49
C ILE A 62 -4.89 -4.97 -1.40
N PHE A 63 -5.87 -4.94 -0.49
CA PHE A 63 -5.76 -4.24 0.79
C PHE A 63 -5.50 -5.26 1.90
N THR A 64 -4.53 -4.98 2.75
CA THR A 64 -4.05 -5.90 3.79
C THR A 64 -3.54 -5.17 5.04
N VAL A 65 -3.06 -5.92 6.02
CA VAL A 65 -2.40 -5.41 7.24
C VAL A 65 -0.99 -5.99 7.34
N PRO A 66 -0.02 -5.36 8.03
CA PRO A 66 1.36 -5.82 8.11
C PRO A 66 1.52 -7.32 8.45
N THR A 67 0.69 -7.85 9.35
CA THR A 67 0.70 -9.26 9.74
C THR A 67 0.35 -10.18 8.56
N ILE A 68 -0.68 -9.86 7.79
CA ILE A 68 -1.12 -10.67 6.64
C ILE A 68 -0.13 -10.50 5.47
N LEU A 69 0.36 -9.28 5.22
CA LEU A 69 1.44 -9.04 4.25
C LEU A 69 2.68 -9.88 4.56
N LYS A 70 3.09 -9.93 5.84
CA LYS A 70 4.20 -10.76 6.30
C LYS A 70 3.97 -12.26 6.02
N LEU A 71 2.79 -12.79 6.34
CA LEU A 71 2.43 -14.18 6.04
C LEU A 71 2.48 -14.48 4.53
N LEU A 72 2.01 -13.55 3.70
CA LEU A 72 2.02 -13.69 2.24
C LEU A 72 3.44 -13.80 1.66
N ILE A 73 4.38 -12.94 2.12
CA ILE A 73 5.76 -12.88 1.59
C ILE A 73 6.73 -13.90 2.18
N GLU A 74 6.46 -14.41 3.39
CA GLU A 74 7.27 -15.47 4.02
C GLU A 74 6.88 -16.87 3.55
N HIS A 75 5.68 -17.05 2.96
CA HIS A 75 5.21 -18.35 2.50
C HIS A 75 5.81 -18.74 1.14
N PRO A 76 6.28 -19.99 0.93
CA PRO A 76 6.86 -20.45 -0.34
C PRO A 76 5.93 -20.41 -1.56
N ALA A 77 4.67 -20.01 -1.40
CA ALA A 77 3.76 -19.77 -2.53
C ALA A 77 4.08 -18.46 -3.27
N VAL A 78 4.69 -17.45 -2.63
CA VAL A 78 5.06 -16.20 -3.31
C VAL A 78 5.99 -16.44 -4.51
N ASP A 79 6.87 -17.43 -4.42
CA ASP A 79 7.80 -17.80 -5.49
C ASP A 79 7.22 -18.83 -6.49
N ARG A 80 5.99 -19.32 -6.27
CA ARG A 80 5.37 -20.39 -7.08
C ARG A 80 4.28 -19.92 -8.04
N TYR A 81 3.68 -18.75 -7.82
CA TYR A 81 2.55 -18.23 -8.59
C TYR A 81 2.88 -16.91 -9.28
N ASP A 82 2.43 -16.71 -10.52
CA ASP A 82 2.55 -15.42 -11.23
C ASP A 82 1.73 -14.33 -10.52
N HIS A 83 2.43 -13.40 -9.90
CA HIS A 83 1.85 -12.21 -9.27
C HIS A 83 2.23 -10.91 -10.01
N THR A 84 2.68 -10.98 -11.27
CA THR A 84 3.04 -9.80 -12.09
C THR A 84 1.87 -8.89 -12.44
N SER A 85 0.63 -9.33 -12.23
CA SER A 85 -0.57 -8.49 -12.38
C SER A 85 -0.74 -7.47 -11.26
N LEU A 86 -0.13 -7.69 -10.08
CA LEU A 86 -0.24 -6.78 -8.94
C LEU A 86 0.34 -5.41 -9.30
N ARG A 87 -0.49 -4.37 -9.18
CA ARG A 87 -0.10 -2.96 -9.27
C ARG A 87 0.06 -2.34 -7.88
N TYR A 88 -0.81 -2.72 -6.95
CA TYR A 88 -0.90 -2.13 -5.61
C TYR A 88 -1.11 -3.17 -4.51
N VAL A 89 -0.21 -3.19 -3.54
CA VAL A 89 -0.33 -3.94 -2.29
C VAL A 89 -0.41 -2.91 -1.17
N ILE A 90 -1.65 -2.54 -0.83
CA ILE A 90 -1.95 -1.48 0.13
C ILE A 90 -1.97 -2.09 1.53
N TYR A 91 -1.20 -1.54 2.48
CA TYR A 91 -1.19 -2.04 3.86
C TYR A 91 -1.33 -0.93 4.89
N ALA A 92 -2.18 -1.17 5.90
CA ALA A 92 -2.55 -0.17 6.90
C ALA A 92 -2.75 -0.79 8.31
N GLY A 93 -3.12 0.06 9.28
CA GLY A 93 -3.61 -0.36 10.60
C GLY A 93 -2.55 -0.74 11.64
N ALA A 94 -1.28 -0.88 11.25
CA ALA A 94 -0.16 -1.04 12.16
C ALA A 94 1.17 -0.58 11.50
N PRO A 95 2.20 -0.22 12.28
CA PRO A 95 3.54 -0.02 11.75
C PRO A 95 4.15 -1.36 11.28
N MET A 96 4.96 -1.30 10.23
CA MET A 96 5.76 -2.42 9.73
C MET A 96 7.24 -2.08 9.87
N TYR A 97 8.04 -2.99 10.41
CA TYR A 97 9.50 -2.78 10.52
C TYR A 97 10.15 -2.65 9.14
N ARG A 98 11.17 -1.80 9.03
CA ARG A 98 11.98 -1.58 7.82
C ARG A 98 12.41 -2.90 7.14
N THR A 99 12.90 -3.86 7.92
CA THR A 99 13.32 -5.19 7.41
C THR A 99 12.18 -5.95 6.74
N GLY A 100 10.94 -5.85 7.26
CA GLY A 100 9.77 -6.44 6.63
C GLY A 100 9.35 -5.72 5.35
N GLN A 101 9.49 -4.39 5.30
CA GLN A 101 9.27 -3.60 4.08
C GLN A 101 10.29 -3.96 2.98
N GLU A 102 11.57 -4.12 3.35
CA GLU A 102 12.66 -4.53 2.45
C GLU A 102 12.44 -5.95 1.91
N GLN A 103 12.04 -6.90 2.76
CA GLN A 103 11.65 -8.25 2.34
C GLN A 103 10.44 -8.24 1.38
N ALA A 104 9.41 -7.46 1.70
CA ALA A 104 8.22 -7.33 0.86
C ALA A 104 8.56 -6.72 -0.51
N LEU A 105 9.43 -5.71 -0.54
CA LEU A 105 9.91 -5.07 -1.77
C LEU A 105 10.75 -6.03 -2.62
N ALA A 106 11.59 -6.85 -1.98
CA ALA A 106 12.41 -7.85 -2.66
C ALA A 106 11.58 -9.00 -3.27
N LYS A 107 10.47 -9.39 -2.62
CA LYS A 107 9.55 -10.43 -3.13
C LYS A 107 8.57 -9.90 -4.18
N LEU A 108 7.91 -8.78 -3.91
CA LEU A 108 6.77 -8.31 -4.70
C LEU A 108 7.11 -7.22 -5.71
N GLY A 109 8.32 -6.63 -5.61
CA GLY A 109 8.70 -5.46 -6.39
C GLY A 109 8.03 -4.16 -5.91
N PRO A 110 8.12 -3.07 -6.70
CA PRO A 110 7.70 -1.73 -6.30
C PRO A 110 6.17 -1.51 -6.37
N VAL A 111 5.40 -2.44 -5.80
CA VAL A 111 3.93 -2.44 -5.75
C VAL A 111 3.39 -2.06 -4.36
N LEU A 112 4.26 -1.94 -3.35
CA LEU A 112 3.87 -1.66 -1.97
C LEU A 112 3.40 -0.21 -1.79
N VAL A 113 2.28 -0.04 -1.10
CA VAL A 113 1.75 1.26 -0.68
C VAL A 113 1.43 1.17 0.81
N GLN A 114 2.14 1.93 1.65
CA GLN A 114 1.76 2.05 3.06
C GLN A 114 0.71 3.15 3.22
N TYR A 115 -0.27 2.89 4.10
CA TYR A 115 -1.34 3.82 4.41
C TYR A 115 -1.45 4.05 5.91
N PHE A 116 -1.54 5.33 6.32
CA PHE A 116 -1.60 5.74 7.72
C PHE A 116 -2.86 6.57 7.98
N GLY A 117 -3.90 5.94 8.54
CA GLY A 117 -5.11 6.63 9.00
C GLY A 117 -5.32 6.51 10.51
N LEU A 118 -5.93 7.52 11.12
CA LEU A 118 -6.46 7.46 12.49
C LEU A 118 -7.88 6.91 12.45
N GLY A 119 -8.28 6.05 13.39
CA GLY A 119 -9.64 5.48 13.41
C GLY A 119 -10.77 6.50 13.61
N GLU A 120 -10.43 7.71 14.05
CA GLU A 120 -11.35 8.83 14.33
C GLU A 120 -11.48 9.82 13.16
N VAL A 121 -10.56 9.78 12.20
CA VAL A 121 -10.57 10.59 10.98
C VAL A 121 -10.62 9.64 9.82
N THR A 122 -11.78 9.53 9.17
CA THR A 122 -11.97 8.66 8.00
C THR A 122 -10.91 8.97 6.94
N GLU A 123 -9.90 8.10 6.87
CA GLU A 123 -8.97 8.01 5.76
C GLU A 123 -8.17 9.30 5.48
N ASP A 124 -7.28 9.68 6.40
CA ASP A 124 -6.23 10.66 6.10
C ASP A 124 -5.14 10.02 5.20
N HIS A 125 -4.89 10.61 4.04
CA HIS A 125 -4.12 9.97 2.96
C HIS A 125 -2.64 10.44 2.91
N ASP A 126 -1.77 9.87 3.76
CA ASP A 126 -0.32 10.00 3.55
C ASP A 126 0.22 8.83 2.70
N TYR A 127 0.92 9.16 1.60
CA TYR A 127 1.47 8.22 0.63
C TYR A 127 2.99 8.15 0.74
N SER A 128 3.51 7.20 1.52
CA SER A 128 4.94 6.87 1.49
C SER A 128 5.26 5.94 0.32
N SER A 129 5.64 6.52 -0.82
CA SER A 129 6.18 5.76 -1.96
C SER A 129 7.69 5.53 -1.78
N VAL A 130 8.11 4.26 -1.73
CA VAL A 130 9.54 3.89 -1.67
C VAL A 130 10.15 4.05 -3.07
N SER A 131 10.75 5.22 -3.32
CA SER A 131 11.32 5.60 -4.61
C SER A 131 12.84 5.67 -4.56
N HIS A 132 13.52 4.88 -5.40
CA HIS A 132 14.95 5.02 -5.67
C HIS A 132 15.19 5.89 -6.92
N ARG A 133 15.76 7.08 -6.74
CA ARG A 133 16.34 7.90 -7.83
C ARG A 133 17.69 8.52 -7.42
N PRO A 134 18.67 8.63 -8.34
CA PRO A 134 19.90 9.39 -8.10
C PRO A 134 19.65 10.91 -8.07
N LEU A 135 20.49 11.64 -7.34
CA LEU A 135 20.43 13.09 -7.16
C LEU A 135 20.92 13.88 -8.39
N GLN A 136 20.14 14.87 -8.86
CA GLN A 136 20.67 16.04 -9.58
C GLN A 136 19.76 17.29 -9.45
N SER A 137 20.40 18.39 -8.99
CA SER A 137 20.02 19.82 -8.85
C SER A 137 18.57 20.35 -8.98
N LEU A 138 18.18 21.17 -8.00
CA LEU A 138 17.02 22.09 -7.99
C LEU A 138 17.34 23.47 -8.61
N ARG A 139 16.41 24.09 -9.36
CA ARG A 139 16.20 25.56 -9.47
C ARG A 139 14.75 25.90 -9.88
N GLY A 140 14.12 26.92 -9.28
CA GLY A 140 12.89 27.55 -9.83
C GLY A 140 11.86 28.10 -8.81
N ARG A 141 11.55 29.41 -8.88
CA ARG A 141 10.54 30.16 -8.08
C ARG A 141 10.06 31.43 -8.82
N CYS A 142 8.94 32.10 -8.51
CA CYS A 142 8.02 31.91 -7.37
C CYS A 142 6.48 31.96 -7.66
N PRO A 143 5.77 33.12 -7.81
CA PRO A 143 4.60 33.32 -6.95
C PRO A 143 3.28 33.82 -7.59
N SER A 144 2.12 33.59 -6.93
CA SER A 144 1.22 34.63 -6.35
C SER A 144 -0.26 34.22 -6.11
N ASN A 145 -0.80 34.65 -4.96
CA ASN A 145 -2.20 34.70 -4.44
C ASN A 145 -3.39 34.31 -5.36
N ARG A 146 -4.39 33.55 -4.88
CA ARG A 146 -5.35 33.98 -3.81
C ARG A 146 -6.01 32.78 -3.11
N ALA A 147 -6.32 32.90 -1.82
CA ALA A 147 -6.72 31.77 -0.96
C ALA A 147 -8.24 31.53 -0.87
N LEU A 148 -8.62 30.25 -0.74
CA LEU A 148 -9.86 29.75 -0.13
C LEU A 148 -9.60 28.32 0.37
N TRP A 149 -9.58 28.14 1.70
CA TRP A 149 -9.36 26.88 2.44
C TRP A 149 -8.12 26.05 2.04
N SER A 150 -7.02 26.21 2.80
CA SER A 150 -5.94 25.22 2.83
C SER A 150 -6.03 24.41 4.13
N PRO A 151 -6.23 23.08 4.08
CA PRO A 151 -5.86 22.24 5.20
C PRO A 151 -4.33 22.38 5.37
N ARG A 152 -3.85 22.42 6.61
CA ARG A 152 -2.40 22.47 6.87
C ARG A 152 -1.81 21.11 6.54
N VAL A 153 -1.41 20.93 5.28
CA VAL A 153 -0.61 19.80 4.82
C VAL A 153 0.60 19.67 5.75
N GLY A 154 0.66 18.57 6.50
CA GLY A 154 1.83 18.21 7.29
C GLY A 154 3.06 18.22 6.40
N LYS A 155 4.21 18.68 6.92
CA LYS A 155 5.44 18.74 6.12
C LYS A 155 5.74 17.37 5.54
N GLN A 156 5.94 17.28 4.22
CA GLN A 156 6.66 16.17 3.61
C GLN A 156 8.06 16.09 4.22
N GLU A 157 8.26 15.19 5.17
CA GLU A 157 9.58 14.91 5.72
C GLU A 157 10.30 13.92 4.80
N ARG A 158 11.31 14.42 4.09
CA ARG A 158 12.11 13.62 3.18
C ARG A 158 13.07 12.77 4.01
N LEU A 159 12.73 11.49 4.20
CA LEU A 159 13.54 10.53 4.95
C LEU A 159 14.99 10.50 4.42
N HIS A 160 15.92 11.09 5.16
CA HIS A 160 17.35 10.82 5.02
C HIS A 160 17.70 9.64 5.92
N VAL A 161 18.35 8.62 5.35
CA VAL A 161 18.94 7.53 6.11
C VAL A 161 20.42 7.83 6.26
N GLU A 162 20.82 8.40 7.40
CA GLU A 162 22.23 8.40 7.81
C GLU A 162 22.58 7.06 8.43
N THR A 163 23.66 6.45 7.96
CA THR A 163 24.06 5.09 8.34
C THR A 163 24.94 5.13 9.59
N GLY A 164 24.36 4.98 10.79
CA GLY A 164 25.17 4.91 12.01
C GLY A 164 24.43 4.79 13.34
N SER A 165 24.38 3.57 13.89
CA SER A 165 24.19 3.27 15.33
C SER A 165 22.78 3.51 15.94
N PRO A 166 22.45 2.87 17.08
CA PRO A 166 21.09 2.39 17.32
C PRO A 166 20.18 3.41 18.01
N GLY A 167 19.31 4.06 17.22
CA GLY A 167 18.19 4.86 17.71
C GLY A 167 16.85 4.32 17.20
N ILE A 168 15.92 4.00 18.11
CA ILE A 168 14.56 3.59 17.75
C ILE A 168 13.82 4.80 17.19
N LEU A 169 13.52 4.80 15.89
CA LEU A 169 12.73 5.85 15.25
C LEU A 169 11.22 5.59 15.43
N GLN A 170 10.67 6.05 16.56
CA GLN A 170 9.21 6.22 16.71
C GLN A 170 8.79 7.50 15.98
N GLN A 171 8.04 7.37 14.88
CA GLN A 171 7.53 8.53 14.15
C GLN A 171 6.30 9.08 14.89
N LYS A 172 6.47 10.25 15.53
CA LYS A 172 5.40 10.93 16.26
C LYS A 172 4.28 11.36 15.31
N ALA A 173 3.06 10.88 15.53
CA ALA A 173 1.89 11.66 15.21
C ALA A 173 1.91 12.92 16.10
N MET A 174 1.93 14.10 15.49
CA MET A 174 1.61 15.37 16.18
C MET A 174 0.24 15.84 15.74
N ILE A 175 -0.54 16.27 16.72
CA ILE A 175 -1.87 16.89 16.61
C ILE A 175 -1.74 18.30 16.03
#